data_AF-A0A366M6A5-F1
#
_entry.id   AF-A0A366M6A5-F1
#
_cell.length_a   1.000
_cell.length_b   1.000
_cell.length_c   1.000
_cell.angle_alpha   90.00
_cell.angle_beta   90.00
_cell.angle_gamma   90.00
#
_symmetry.space_group_name_H-M   'P 1'
#
loop_
_entity.id
_entity.type
_entity.pdbx_description
1 polymer ?
#
loop_
_entity_poly.entity_id
_entity_poly.type
_entity_poly.pdbx_seq_one_letter_code
_entity_poly.pdbx_strand_id
1 'polypeptide(L)'
;MLHLPGRTPGGIALWDEESSVLFSGDAIYDAPLLDNLPGSDLAAYRATMLRLRDLPVRTVHPGHESSFGRDRMIKIIDACLDPHGG
;
A
#
# COMPACT_ATOMS: atom_id res chain seq x y z
N MET A 1 -13.62 -0.40 -5.88
CA MET A 1 -13.10 0.55 -4.86
C MET A 1 -12.74 -0.22 -3.61
N LEU A 2 -11.57 0.02 -3.03
CA LEU A 2 -11.09 -0.61 -1.80
C LEU A 2 -10.89 0.45 -0.71
N HIS A 3 -11.34 0.14 0.52
CA HIS A 3 -11.03 0.95 1.70
C HIS A 3 -9.71 0.46 2.31
N LEU A 4 -8.78 1.40 2.50
CA LEU A 4 -7.41 1.21 2.96
C LEU A 4 -7.12 2.07 4.20
N PRO A 5 -7.80 1.82 5.33
CA PRO A 5 -7.57 2.58 6.55
C PRO A 5 -6.16 2.33 7.10
N GLY A 6 -5.68 3.27 7.90
CA GLY A 6 -4.44 3.13 8.66
C GLY A 6 -3.51 4.31 8.42
N ARG A 7 -3.05 4.53 7.19
CA ARG A 7 -2.24 5.73 6.90
C ARG A 7 -3.04 7.01 7.09
N THR A 8 -4.28 7.00 6.62
CA THR A 8 -5.33 7.93 6.99
C THR A 8 -6.60 7.12 7.26
N PRO A 9 -7.55 7.60 8.09
CA PRO A 9 -8.79 6.87 8.36
C PRO A 9 -9.64 6.65 7.09
N GLY A 10 -9.59 7.58 6.14
CA GLY A 10 -10.38 7.58 4.90
C GLY A 10 -9.64 7.10 3.65
N GLY A 11 -8.49 6.44 3.79
CA GLY A 11 -7.69 5.98 2.64
C GLY A 11 -8.49 5.05 1.72
N ILE A 12 -8.36 5.25 0.40
CA ILE A 12 -8.99 4.42 -0.62
C ILE A 12 -8.01 4.08 -1.74
N ALA A 13 -8.28 2.98 -2.44
CA ALA A 13 -7.66 2.67 -3.73
C ALA A 13 -8.70 2.22 -4.75
N LEU A 14 -8.33 2.35 -6.02
CA LEU A 14 -9.09 1.79 -7.14
C LEU A 14 -8.33 0.58 -7.66
N TRP A 15 -9.00 -0.56 -7.68
CA TRP A 15 -8.47 -1.83 -8.16
C TRP A 15 -9.26 -2.23 -9.39
N ASP A 16 -8.56 -2.46 -10.50
CA ASP A 16 -9.10 -3.00 -11.74
C ASP A 16 -8.60 -4.44 -11.91
N GLU A 17 -9.54 -5.38 -11.74
CA GLU A 17 -9.28 -6.83 -11.81
C GLU A 17 -8.85 -7.28 -13.21
N GLU A 18 -9.42 -6.69 -14.26
CA GLU A 18 -9.19 -7.13 -15.64
C GLU A 18 -7.78 -6.78 -16.10
N SER A 19 -7.36 -5.53 -15.87
CA SER A 19 -6.01 -5.07 -16.22
C SER A 19 -4.96 -5.39 -15.16
N SER A 20 -5.39 -5.84 -13.97
CA SER A 20 -4.54 -6.04 -12.80
C SER A 20 -3.79 -4.78 -12.35
N VAL A 21 -4.46 -3.62 -12.44
CA VAL A 21 -3.92 -2.30 -12.11
C VAL A 21 -4.50 -1.79 -10.79
N LEU A 22 -3.63 -1.30 -9.90
CA LEU A 22 -3.99 -0.66 -8.65
C LEU A 22 -3.61 0.83 -8.67
N PHE A 23 -4.60 1.71 -8.52
CA PHE A 23 -4.36 3.12 -8.18
C PHE A 23 -4.41 3.25 -6.66
N SER A 24 -3.23 3.33 -6.02
CA SER A 24 -3.10 3.21 -4.56
C SER A 24 -3.25 4.53 -3.80
N GLY A 25 -3.21 5.67 -4.47
CA GLY A 25 -3.12 6.97 -3.81
C GLY A 25 -1.91 6.99 -2.86
N ASP A 26 -2.14 7.40 -1.61
CA ASP A 26 -1.08 7.45 -0.59
C ASP A 26 -0.92 6.15 0.19
N ALA A 27 -1.75 5.14 -0.06
CA ALA A 27 -1.75 3.92 0.74
C ALA A 27 -0.49 3.08 0.55
N ILE A 28 0.11 3.10 -0.64
CA ILE A 28 1.41 2.45 -0.92
C ILE A 28 2.10 3.17 -2.09
N TYR A 29 3.37 3.51 -1.90
CA TYR A 29 4.23 4.10 -2.93
C TYR A 29 5.71 3.85 -2.62
N ASP A 30 6.57 4.03 -3.61
CA ASP A 30 7.99 3.66 -3.54
C ASP A 30 8.85 4.74 -2.88
N ALA A 31 8.65 4.95 -1.57
CA ALA A 31 9.48 5.85 -0.76
C ALA A 31 9.57 5.34 0.69
N PRO A 32 10.43 5.95 1.53
CA PRO A 32 10.49 5.63 2.94
C PRO A 32 9.12 5.74 3.59
N LEU A 33 8.80 4.73 4.40
CA LEU A 33 7.58 4.72 5.19
C LEU A 33 7.60 5.90 6.18
N LEU A 34 6.59 6.76 6.09
CA LEU A 34 6.34 7.83 7.05
C LEU A 34 5.48 7.24 8.18
N ASP A 35 6.11 6.48 9.07
CA ASP A 35 5.46 5.61 10.05
C ASP A 35 4.77 6.31 11.23
N ASN A 36 4.72 7.65 11.25
CA ASN A 36 4.19 8.40 12.40
C ASN A 36 3.52 9.72 11.98
N LEU A 37 2.58 9.65 11.05
CA LEU A 37 1.71 10.80 10.77
C LEU A 37 0.61 10.91 11.85
N PRO A 38 0.30 12.12 12.37
CA PRO A 38 -0.82 12.32 13.28
C PRO A 38 -2.14 11.80 12.68
N GLY A 39 -2.83 10.93 13.41
CA GLY A 39 -4.09 10.31 12.95
C GLY A 39 -3.91 9.01 12.17
N SER A 40 -2.69 8.47 12.07
CA SER A 40 -2.47 7.11 11.56
C SER A 40 -2.77 6.03 12.61
N ASP A 41 -3.23 4.88 12.14
CA ASP A 41 -3.45 3.65 12.91
C ASP A 41 -2.60 2.53 12.31
N LEU A 42 -1.53 2.16 13.01
CA LEU A 42 -0.58 1.12 12.57
C LEU A 42 -1.23 -0.25 12.44
N ALA A 43 -2.18 -0.60 13.32
CA ALA A 43 -2.85 -1.90 13.28
C ALA A 43 -3.76 -1.99 12.05
N ALA A 44 -4.51 -0.93 11.78
CA ALA A 44 -5.33 -0.82 10.56
C ALA A 44 -4.46 -0.81 9.30
N TYR A 45 -3.33 -0.10 9.33
CA TYR A 45 -2.41 -0.03 8.19
C TYR A 45 -1.78 -1.39 7.89
N ARG A 46 -1.38 -2.13 8.93
CA ARG A 46 -0.88 -3.50 8.81
C ARG A 46 -1.91 -4.43 8.17
N ALA A 47 -3.17 -4.36 8.60
CA ALA A 47 -4.25 -5.14 8.00
C ALA A 47 -4.49 -4.76 6.52
N THR A 48 -4.40 -3.47 6.20
CA THR A 48 -4.45 -2.96 4.83
C THR A 48 -3.31 -3.52 3.97
N MET A 49 -2.07 -3.51 4.46
CA MET A 49 -0.90 -4.05 3.74
C MET A 49 -1.05 -5.54 3.44
N LEU A 50 -1.51 -6.34 4.41
CA LEU A 50 -1.78 -7.77 4.21
C LEU A 50 -2.81 -8.00 3.11
N ARG A 51 -3.92 -7.25 3.13
CA ARG A 51 -4.96 -7.34 2.09
C ARG A 51 -4.42 -6.97 0.71
N LEU A 52 -3.59 -5.93 0.59
CA LEU A 52 -2.98 -5.54 -0.68
C LEU A 52 -1.99 -6.60 -1.21
N ARG A 53 -1.28 -7.30 -0.32
CA ARG A 53 -0.33 -8.37 -0.68
C ARG A 53 -1.02 -9.52 -1.43
N ASP A 54 -2.23 -9.85 -1.00
CA ASP A 54 -3.02 -10.97 -1.54
C ASP A 54 -3.70 -10.65 -2.88
N LEU A 55 -3.81 -9.36 -3.26
CA LEU A 55 -4.36 -8.98 -4.55
C LEU A 55 -3.39 -9.34 -5.68
N PRO A 56 -3.86 -9.85 -6.83
CA PRO A 56 -3.03 -10.21 -7.98
C PRO A 56 -2.60 -8.98 -8.80
N VAL A 57 -2.26 -7.87 -8.15
CA VAL A 57 -1.77 -6.63 -8.77
C VAL A 57 -0.52 -6.91 -9.59
N ARG A 58 -0.49 -6.39 -10.82
CA ARG A 58 0.67 -6.38 -11.70
C ARG A 58 1.36 -5.02 -11.73
N THR A 59 0.58 -3.95 -11.76
CA THR A 59 1.08 -2.56 -11.83
C THR A 59 0.38 -1.70 -10.78
N VAL A 60 1.17 -0.86 -10.09
CA VAL A 60 0.68 0.13 -9.15
C VAL A 60 0.93 1.52 -9.70
N HIS A 61 -0.11 2.35 -9.70
CA HIS A 61 -0.08 3.79 -9.96
C HIS A 61 -0.31 4.53 -8.63
N PRO A 62 0.76 4.90 -7.93
CA PRO A 62 0.66 5.63 -6.67
C PRO A 62 0.26 7.10 -6.87
N GLY A 63 -0.19 7.74 -5.78
CA GLY A 63 -0.42 9.20 -5.75
C GLY A 63 0.87 10.02 -5.80
N HIS A 64 1.99 9.40 -5.42
CA HIS A 64 3.34 9.97 -5.42
C HIS A 64 4.33 8.97 -6.04
N GLU A 65 5.44 9.46 -6.59
CA GLU A 65 6.47 8.66 -7.26
C GLU A 65 6.04 8.04 -8.60
N SER A 66 6.97 7.31 -9.22
CA SER A 66 6.72 6.57 -10.46
C SER A 66 5.91 5.30 -10.22
N SER A 67 5.25 4.82 -11.27
CA SER A 67 4.55 3.54 -11.24
C SER A 67 5.53 2.37 -11.09
N PHE A 68 5.11 1.31 -10.42
CA PHE A 68 5.96 0.15 -10.14
C PHE A 68 5.19 -1.17 -10.25
N GLY A 69 5.96 -2.25 -10.42
CA GLY A 69 5.41 -3.60 -10.59
C GLY A 69 5.19 -4.35 -9.28
N ARG A 70 4.53 -5.51 -9.39
CA ARG A 70 4.23 -6.43 -8.28
C ARG A 70 5.42 -6.70 -7.36
N ASP A 71 6.58 -7.03 -7.91
CA ASP A 71 7.75 -7.40 -7.11
C ASP A 71 8.19 -6.26 -6.19
N ARG A 72 8.07 -5.02 -6.65
CA ARG A 72 8.36 -3.84 -5.84
C ARG A 72 7.28 -3.62 -4.79
N MET A 73 6.01 -3.81 -5.15
CA MET A 73 4.88 -3.75 -4.21
C MET A 73 5.07 -4.70 -3.03
N ILE A 74 5.44 -5.96 -3.30
CA ILE A 74 5.68 -6.97 -2.25
C ILE A 74 6.85 -6.55 -1.34
N LYS A 75 7.95 -6.03 -1.91
CA LYS A 75 9.09 -5.54 -1.10
C LYS A 75 8.72 -4.39 -0.18
N ILE A 76 7.90 -3.45 -0.65
CA ILE A 76 7.43 -2.32 0.17
C ILE A 76 6.50 -2.82 1.28
N ILE A 77 5.57 -3.74 0.95
CA ILE A 77 4.67 -4.35 1.94
C ILE A 77 5.47 -5.10 2.99
N ASP A 78 6.42 -5.94 2.60
CA ASP A 78 7.21 -6.74 3.53
C ASP A 78 8.06 -5.83 4.45
N ALA A 79 8.66 -4.77 3.90
CA ALA A 79 9.37 -3.76 4.71
C ALA A 79 8.44 -3.02 5.68
N CYS A 80 7.17 -2.82 5.33
CA CYS A 80 6.18 -2.22 6.22
C CYS A 80 5.73 -3.17 7.34
N LEU A 81 5.65 -4.47 7.05
CA LEU A 81 5.21 -5.48 8.01
C LEU A 81 6.33 -5.91 8.97
N ASP A 82 7.59 -5.74 8.56
CA ASP A 82 8.79 -6.00 9.35
C ASP A 82 9.80 -4.83 9.25
N PRO A 83 9.49 -3.67 9.87
CA PRO A 83 10.35 -2.49 9.83
C PRO A 83 11.66 -2.66 10.62
N HIS A 84 11.83 -3.78 11.33
CA HIS A 84 12.96 -4.09 12.19
C HIS A 84 13.75 -5.32 11.75
N GLY A 85 13.56 -5.81 10.52
CA GLY A 85 14.13 -7.08 10.08
C GLY A 85 15.61 -7.26 10.45
N GLY A 86 15.88 -8.07 11.48
CA GLY A 86 17.20 -8.60 11.87
C GLY A 86 18.22 -7.60 12.41
#